data_AF-A0A7J9EPI4-F1
#
_entry.id   AF-A0A7J9EPI4-F1
#
_cell.length_a   1.000
_cell.length_b   1.000
_cell.length_c   1.000
_cell.angle_alpha   90.00
_cell.angle_beta   90.00
_cell.angle_gamma   90.00
#
_symmetry.space_group_name_H-M   'P 1'
#
loop_
_entity.id
_entity.type
_entity.pdbx_description
1 polymer ?
#
loop_
_entity_poly.entity_id
_entity_poly.type
_entity_poly.pdbx_seq_one_letter_code
_entity_poly.pdbx_strand_id
1 'polypeptide(L)'
;MTYVNLQLNPERYTGYTGPSARRIWDAVYSENCPKYPAEELCQEEKILYKLISGLHSSISIHIASDYLLDEATNLWGHNLDLMYNRVLRYPNRVQNLYFTFLFVLRAVTKAADYLEQAEYDTGNPTEDLKTHSLMRQLLYNPKLQAACPLPFDEAKLWKGQRGPELKQKIQAQFKNIRFL
;
A
#
# COMPACT_ATOMS: atom_id res chain seq x y z
N MET A 1 9.56 -22.60 2.13
CA MET A 1 9.60 -21.14 1.95
C MET A 1 11.01 -20.75 1.58
N THR A 2 11.20 -19.79 0.68
CA THR A 2 12.50 -19.31 0.22
C THR A 2 12.63 -17.81 0.50
N TYR A 3 13.83 -17.35 0.85
CA TYR A 3 14.11 -15.92 1.01
C TYR A 3 14.41 -15.29 -0.35
N VAL A 4 13.87 -14.09 -0.60
CA VAL A 4 14.07 -13.33 -1.84
C VAL A 4 14.73 -11.99 -1.51
N ASN A 5 15.78 -11.64 -2.25
CA ASN A 5 16.43 -10.34 -2.11
C ASN A 5 15.66 -9.28 -2.93
N LEU A 6 15.00 -8.35 -2.25
CA LEU A 6 14.20 -7.30 -2.87
C LEU A 6 15.04 -6.26 -3.63
N GLN A 7 16.33 -6.10 -3.31
CA GLN A 7 17.23 -5.19 -4.05
C GLN A 7 17.49 -5.71 -5.47
N LEU A 8 17.46 -7.03 -5.66
CA LEU A 8 17.62 -7.67 -6.96
C LEU A 8 16.28 -7.87 -7.70
N ASN A 9 15.16 -7.62 -7.02
CA ASN A 9 13.80 -7.80 -7.53
C ASN A 9 12.97 -6.53 -7.30
N PRO A 10 13.36 -5.38 -7.88
CA PRO A 10 12.61 -4.14 -7.73
C PRO A 10 11.23 -4.25 -8.40
N GLU A 11 10.24 -3.56 -7.86
CA GLU A 11 8.95 -3.38 -8.51
C GLU A 11 9.12 -2.47 -9.74
N ARG A 12 8.84 -3.01 -10.93
CA ARG A 12 8.96 -2.31 -12.23
C ARG A 12 8.12 -2.96 -13.31
N TYR A 13 8.19 -2.46 -14.55
CA TYR A 13 7.52 -3.08 -15.68
C TYR A 13 7.92 -4.55 -15.90
N THR A 14 6.93 -5.43 -16.04
CA THR A 14 7.12 -6.88 -16.26
C THR A 14 6.46 -7.41 -17.54
N GLY A 15 5.75 -6.55 -18.28
CA GLY A 15 4.89 -6.97 -19.40
C GLY A 15 3.57 -7.65 -18.98
N TYR A 16 3.30 -7.84 -17.69
CA TYR A 16 2.04 -8.44 -17.23
C TYR A 16 0.84 -7.52 -17.51
N THR A 17 -0.03 -7.93 -18.45
CA THR A 17 -1.13 -7.10 -18.96
C THR A 17 -2.31 -7.96 -19.45
N GLY A 18 -3.33 -7.30 -20.00
CA GLY A 18 -4.45 -7.94 -20.68
C GLY A 18 -5.49 -8.57 -19.75
N PRO A 19 -6.29 -9.53 -20.26
CA PRO A 19 -7.40 -10.13 -19.52
C PRO A 19 -7.00 -10.83 -18.22
N SER A 20 -5.76 -11.37 -18.16
CA SER A 20 -5.24 -12.01 -16.94
C SER A 20 -5.09 -11.01 -15.81
N ALA A 21 -4.33 -9.93 -16.04
CA ALA A 21 -4.13 -8.86 -15.06
C ALA A 21 -5.46 -8.21 -14.64
N ARG A 22 -6.36 -8.01 -15.60
CA ARG A 22 -7.68 -7.45 -15.34
C ARG A 22 -8.52 -8.33 -14.41
N ARG A 23 -8.52 -9.66 -14.64
CA ARG A 23 -9.27 -10.60 -13.81
C ARG A 23 -8.84 -10.55 -12.35
N ILE A 24 -7.54 -10.45 -12.09
CA ILE A 24 -7.00 -10.34 -10.72
C ILE A 24 -7.51 -9.06 -10.05
N TRP A 25 -7.38 -7.90 -10.71
CA TRP A 25 -7.89 -6.65 -10.14
C TRP A 25 -9.40 -6.65 -9.95
N ASP A 26 -10.16 -7.17 -10.91
CA ASP A 26 -11.61 -7.29 -10.80
C ASP A 26 -12.01 -8.17 -9.60
N ALA A 27 -11.28 -9.28 -9.34
CA ALA A 27 -11.48 -10.11 -8.17
C ALA A 27 -11.14 -9.36 -6.86
N VAL A 28 -9.98 -8.69 -6.79
CA VAL A 28 -9.57 -7.89 -5.63
C VAL A 28 -10.60 -6.80 -5.28
N TYR A 29 -11.13 -6.09 -6.28
CA TYR A 29 -12.15 -5.08 -6.03
C TYR A 29 -13.52 -5.69 -5.68
N SER A 30 -13.83 -6.88 -6.19
CA SER A 30 -15.09 -7.58 -5.89
C SER A 30 -15.14 -8.11 -4.45
N GLU A 31 -14.00 -8.42 -3.83
CA GLU A 31 -13.92 -8.77 -2.40
C GLU A 31 -14.38 -7.61 -1.49
N ASN A 32 -14.34 -6.37 -1.98
CA ASN A 32 -14.65 -5.19 -1.17
C ASN A 32 -16.16 -4.93 -0.99
N CYS A 33 -17.07 -5.56 -1.76
CA CYS A 33 -18.52 -5.34 -1.61
C CYS A 33 -19.36 -6.56 -2.09
N PRO A 34 -20.18 -7.18 -1.23
CA PRO A 34 -21.19 -8.16 -1.67
C PRO A 34 -22.27 -7.46 -2.51
N LYS A 35 -22.61 -8.03 -3.67
CA LYS A 35 -23.63 -7.51 -4.59
C LYS A 35 -25.08 -7.63 -4.05
N TYR A 36 -25.50 -6.96 -2.98
CA TYR A 36 -26.94 -6.79 -2.61
C TYR A 36 -27.16 -5.57 -1.67
N PRO A 37 -28.35 -4.94 -1.67
CA PRO A 37 -28.50 -3.52 -1.36
C PRO A 37 -28.60 -3.26 0.15
N ALA A 38 -27.57 -2.63 0.70
CA ALA A 38 -27.71 -1.82 1.89
C ALA A 38 -26.82 -0.59 1.68
N GLU A 39 -27.44 0.49 1.22
CA GLU A 39 -26.79 1.78 0.91
C GLU A 39 -26.05 2.38 2.13
N GLU A 40 -26.27 1.82 3.33
CA GLU A 40 -25.59 2.18 4.57
C GLU A 40 -24.31 1.39 4.86
N LEU A 41 -24.04 0.25 4.22
CA LEU A 41 -22.87 -0.61 4.49
C LEU A 41 -21.59 -0.18 3.74
N CYS A 42 -21.69 0.73 2.77
CA CYS A 42 -20.57 1.09 1.90
C CYS A 42 -19.68 2.23 2.42
N GLN A 43 -19.99 2.92 3.53
CA GLN A 43 -19.18 4.07 3.96
C GLN A 43 -17.82 3.66 4.52
N GLU A 44 -17.75 2.61 5.34
CA GLU A 44 -16.51 2.04 5.87
C GLU A 44 -15.77 1.20 4.81
N GLU A 45 -16.50 0.60 3.86
CA GLU A 45 -15.94 -0.05 2.66
C GLU A 45 -15.27 0.95 1.70
N LYS A 46 -15.57 2.27 1.80
CA LYS A 46 -14.81 3.32 1.09
C LYS A 46 -13.35 3.34 1.51
N ILE A 47 -13.00 2.98 2.76
CA ILE A 47 -11.59 3.02 3.20
C ILE A 47 -10.80 1.90 2.54
N LEU A 48 -11.32 0.67 2.56
CA LEU A 48 -10.64 -0.45 1.90
C LEU A 48 -10.54 -0.22 0.39
N TYR A 49 -11.60 0.28 -0.24
CA TYR A 49 -11.55 0.70 -1.65
C TYR A 49 -10.45 1.75 -1.90
N LYS A 50 -10.35 2.79 -1.05
CA LYS A 50 -9.30 3.81 -1.16
C LYS A 50 -7.92 3.19 -0.98
N LEU A 51 -7.74 2.27 -0.04
CA LEU A 51 -6.47 1.58 0.19
C LEU A 51 -6.03 0.76 -1.03
N ILE A 52 -6.92 -0.09 -1.54
CA ILE A 52 -6.67 -0.90 -2.73
C ILE A 52 -6.45 -0.02 -3.97
N SER A 53 -7.25 1.04 -4.14
CA SER A 53 -7.08 2.01 -5.22
C SER A 53 -5.75 2.76 -5.13
N GLY A 54 -5.29 3.12 -3.93
CA GLY A 54 -4.00 3.75 -3.73
C GLY A 54 -2.84 2.79 -4.00
N LEU A 55 -2.95 1.52 -3.57
CA LEU A 55 -1.97 0.47 -3.87
C LEU A 55 -1.86 0.23 -5.38
N HIS A 56 -3.00 0.05 -6.07
CA HIS A 56 -3.03 -0.11 -7.53
C HIS A 56 -2.44 1.10 -8.25
N SER A 57 -2.68 2.31 -7.74
CA SER A 57 -2.07 3.53 -8.27
C SER A 57 -0.56 3.54 -8.04
N SER A 58 -0.08 3.13 -6.87
CA SER A 58 1.35 2.99 -6.55
C SER A 58 2.06 2.04 -7.52
N ILE A 59 1.50 0.85 -7.74
CA ILE A 59 2.04 -0.14 -8.69
C ILE A 59 2.10 0.45 -10.10
N SER A 60 1.03 1.13 -10.53
CA SER A 60 0.99 1.76 -11.86
C SER A 60 2.05 2.87 -12.01
N ILE A 61 2.31 3.65 -10.95
CA ILE A 61 3.38 4.65 -10.94
C ILE A 61 4.76 4.00 -11.00
N HIS A 62 5.04 2.93 -10.25
CA HIS A 62 6.33 2.23 -10.30
C HIS A 62 6.59 1.64 -11.68
N ILE A 63 5.58 0.97 -12.27
CA ILE A 63 5.66 0.47 -13.66
C ILE A 63 5.97 1.60 -14.64
N ALA A 64 5.31 2.75 -14.51
CA ALA A 64 5.55 3.89 -15.38
C ALA A 64 6.91 4.57 -15.12
N SER A 65 7.45 4.49 -13.89
CA SER A 65 8.73 5.10 -13.54
C SER A 65 9.92 4.29 -14.05
N ASP A 66 9.81 2.96 -14.01
CA ASP A 66 10.83 2.02 -14.50
C ASP A 66 10.23 1.11 -15.56
N TYR A 67 10.05 1.68 -16.75
CA TYR A 67 9.42 1.06 -17.91
C TYR A 67 10.47 0.66 -18.96
N LEU A 68 10.28 -0.50 -19.61
CA LEU A 68 11.10 -0.91 -20.76
C LEU A 68 10.65 -0.13 -22.00
N LEU A 69 11.39 0.93 -22.33
CA LEU A 69 11.08 1.85 -23.43
C LEU A 69 11.42 1.25 -24.79
N ASP A 70 12.52 0.50 -24.85
CA ASP A 70 12.97 -0.20 -26.05
C ASP A 70 13.55 -1.56 -25.68
N GLU A 71 12.93 -2.62 -26.19
CA GLU A 71 13.33 -4.01 -25.96
C GLU A 71 14.62 -4.37 -26.72
N ALA A 72 14.84 -3.79 -27.90
CA ALA A 72 16.00 -4.11 -28.73
C ALA A 72 17.31 -3.58 -28.12
N THR A 73 17.24 -2.41 -27.49
CA THR A 73 18.40 -1.77 -26.82
C THR A 73 18.40 -1.97 -25.30
N ASN A 74 17.39 -2.65 -24.76
CA ASN A 74 17.17 -2.82 -23.33
C ASN A 74 17.20 -1.48 -22.56
N LEU A 75 16.54 -0.47 -23.12
CA LEU A 75 16.49 0.88 -22.54
C LEU A 75 15.34 0.98 -21.54
N TRP A 76 15.68 1.32 -20.30
CA TRP A 76 14.74 1.53 -19.20
C TRP A 76 14.58 3.01 -18.87
N GLY A 77 13.37 3.44 -18.52
CA GLY A 77 13.13 4.82 -18.10
C GLY A 77 11.66 5.15 -17.83
N HIS A 78 11.37 6.44 -17.77
CA HIS A 78 10.06 6.94 -17.39
C HIS A 78 9.10 6.98 -18.59
N ASN A 79 7.99 6.26 -18.50
CA ASN A 79 6.87 6.33 -19.42
C ASN A 79 5.81 7.33 -18.90
N LEU A 80 5.99 8.61 -19.24
CA LEU A 80 5.13 9.69 -18.77
C LEU A 80 3.70 9.57 -19.29
N ASP A 81 3.50 9.05 -20.51
CA ASP A 81 2.18 8.81 -21.07
C ASP A 81 1.41 7.76 -20.28
N LEU A 82 2.07 6.67 -19.88
CA LEU A 82 1.48 5.66 -19.03
C LEU A 82 1.14 6.24 -17.66
N MET A 83 2.06 6.98 -17.06
CA MET A 83 1.86 7.64 -15.77
C MET A 83 0.62 8.57 -15.80
N TYR A 84 0.54 9.40 -16.83
CA TYR A 84 -0.57 10.33 -17.01
C TYR A 84 -1.89 9.60 -17.26
N ASN A 85 -1.91 8.67 -18.22
CA ASN A 85 -3.13 7.98 -18.62
C ASN A 85 -3.66 6.99 -17.59
N ARG A 86 -2.79 6.44 -16.72
CA ARG A 86 -3.21 5.49 -15.68
C ARG A 86 -3.49 6.15 -14.34
N VAL A 87 -2.79 7.22 -13.99
CA VAL A 87 -2.90 7.79 -12.63
C VAL A 87 -3.19 9.29 -12.66
N LEU A 88 -2.33 10.11 -13.28
CA LEU A 88 -2.37 11.57 -13.06
C LEU A 88 -3.62 12.24 -13.63
N ARG A 89 -4.18 11.73 -14.73
CA ARG A 89 -5.45 12.26 -15.29
C ARG A 89 -6.68 11.97 -14.42
N TYR A 90 -6.53 11.15 -13.38
CA TYR A 90 -7.61 10.73 -12.48
C TYR A 90 -7.32 11.24 -11.05
N PRO A 91 -7.81 12.45 -10.68
CA PRO A 91 -7.50 13.06 -9.39
C PRO A 91 -7.84 12.19 -8.19
N ASN A 92 -8.90 11.38 -8.29
CA ASN A 92 -9.29 10.41 -7.26
C ASN A 92 -8.23 9.33 -7.01
N ARG A 93 -7.52 8.86 -8.05
CA ARG A 93 -6.43 7.88 -7.91
C ARG A 93 -5.22 8.47 -7.19
N VAL A 94 -4.87 9.72 -7.53
CA VAL A 94 -3.82 10.47 -6.84
C VAL A 94 -4.19 10.69 -5.37
N GLN A 95 -5.42 11.14 -5.08
CA GLN A 95 -5.90 11.28 -3.71
C GLN A 95 -5.88 9.96 -2.93
N ASN A 96 -6.26 8.85 -3.55
CA ASN A 96 -6.21 7.52 -2.93
C ASN A 96 -4.78 7.06 -2.67
N LEU A 97 -3.83 7.38 -3.55
CA LEU A 97 -2.41 7.12 -3.32
C LEU A 97 -1.90 7.85 -2.07
N TYR A 98 -2.18 9.16 -1.95
CA TYR A 98 -1.86 9.93 -0.74
C TYR A 98 -2.59 9.40 0.50
N PHE A 99 -3.86 9.00 0.37
CA PHE A 99 -4.61 8.39 1.45
C PHE A 99 -3.93 7.11 1.95
N THR A 100 -3.53 6.20 1.05
CA THR A 100 -2.81 4.97 1.42
C THR A 100 -1.48 5.28 2.08
N PHE A 101 -0.70 6.23 1.55
CA PHE A 101 0.55 6.67 2.17
C PHE A 101 0.34 7.17 3.60
N LEU A 102 -0.61 8.08 3.80
CA LEU A 102 -0.92 8.62 5.13
C LEU A 102 -1.49 7.55 6.07
N PHE A 103 -2.25 6.59 5.56
CA PHE A 103 -2.76 5.46 6.34
C PHE A 103 -1.64 4.58 6.87
N VAL A 104 -0.68 4.18 6.01
CA VAL A 104 0.49 3.39 6.40
C VAL A 104 1.39 4.19 7.34
N LEU A 105 1.64 5.47 7.05
CA LEU A 105 2.42 6.34 7.91
C LEU A 105 1.80 6.43 9.31
N ARG A 106 0.48 6.61 9.40
CA ARG A 106 -0.23 6.62 10.69
C ARG A 106 -0.11 5.28 11.42
N ALA A 107 -0.22 4.16 10.71
CA ALA A 107 -0.02 2.83 11.29
C ALA A 107 1.39 2.65 11.87
N VAL A 108 2.42 3.09 11.14
CA VAL A 108 3.82 3.09 11.61
C VAL A 108 3.99 3.95 12.87
N THR A 109 3.45 5.17 12.87
CA THR A 109 3.54 6.05 14.05
C THR A 109 2.83 5.49 15.29
N LYS A 110 1.74 4.74 15.11
CA LYS A 110 1.06 4.05 16.22
C LYS A 110 1.80 2.81 16.71
N ALA A 111 2.55 2.15 15.83
CA ALA A 111 3.36 0.99 16.16
C ALA A 111 4.78 1.36 16.64
N ALA A 112 5.06 2.64 16.92
CA ALA A 112 6.40 3.13 17.23
C ALA A 112 7.05 2.37 18.39
N ASP A 113 6.37 2.22 19.52
CA ASP A 113 6.90 1.51 20.69
C ASP A 113 7.26 0.05 20.37
N TYR A 114 6.45 -0.61 19.52
CA TYR A 114 6.70 -1.97 19.08
C TYR A 114 7.89 -2.06 18.11
N LEU A 115 7.95 -1.15 17.12
CA LEU A 115 9.02 -1.11 16.12
C LEU A 115 10.37 -0.71 16.72
N GLU A 116 10.39 0.09 17.78
CA GLU A 116 11.61 0.44 18.51
C GLU A 116 12.18 -0.76 19.29
N GLN A 117 11.32 -1.59 19.87
CA GLN A 117 11.69 -2.76 20.67
C GLN A 117 11.85 -4.04 19.85
N ALA A 118 11.56 -3.99 18.55
CA ALA A 118 11.69 -5.14 17.66
C ALA A 118 13.15 -5.60 17.53
N GLU A 119 13.33 -6.91 17.38
CA GLU A 119 14.64 -7.54 17.21
C GLU A 119 15.03 -7.49 15.72
N TYR A 120 16.14 -6.80 15.43
CA TYR A 120 16.72 -6.69 14.08
C TYR A 120 18.04 -7.48 13.99
N ASP A 121 18.06 -8.74 14.44
CA ASP A 121 19.25 -9.60 14.39
C ASP A 121 19.42 -10.22 13.00
N THR A 122 20.52 -9.89 12.34
CA THR A 122 20.92 -10.49 11.04
C THR A 122 22.18 -11.34 11.16
N GLY A 123 22.74 -11.47 12.37
CA GLY A 123 24.06 -12.03 12.61
C GLY A 123 25.23 -11.05 12.34
N ASN A 124 24.93 -9.79 12.00
CA ASN A 124 25.93 -8.73 11.82
C ASN A 124 25.65 -7.56 12.79
N PRO A 125 26.34 -7.53 13.95
CA PRO A 125 26.07 -6.54 14.99
C PRO A 125 26.19 -5.08 14.52
N THR A 126 27.05 -4.79 13.55
CA THR A 126 27.23 -3.42 13.04
C THR A 126 26.03 -2.96 12.22
N GLU A 127 25.51 -3.81 11.32
CA GLU A 127 24.33 -3.46 10.52
C GLU A 127 23.05 -3.51 11.37
N ASP A 128 22.98 -4.36 12.39
CA ASP A 128 21.85 -4.44 13.31
C ASP A 128 21.74 -3.16 14.16
N LEU A 129 22.86 -2.68 14.73
CA LEU A 129 22.91 -1.40 15.45
C LEU A 129 22.54 -0.21 14.55
N LYS A 130 23.01 -0.24 13.30
CA LYS A 130 22.67 0.78 12.31
C LYS A 130 21.18 0.75 11.95
N THR A 131 20.60 -0.43 11.79
CA THR A 131 19.16 -0.62 11.53
C THR A 131 18.32 -0.09 12.69
N HIS A 132 18.67 -0.41 13.93
CA HIS A 132 18.03 0.17 15.11
C HIS A 132 18.11 1.70 15.14
N SER A 133 19.27 2.28 14.82
CA SER A 133 19.45 3.73 14.76
C SER A 133 18.57 4.38 13.69
N LEU A 134 18.53 3.81 12.48
CA LEU A 134 17.68 4.29 11.39
C LEU A 134 16.19 4.16 11.72
N MET A 135 15.77 3.07 12.37
CA MET A 135 14.40 2.89 12.82
C MET A 135 14.00 3.97 13.83
N ARG A 136 14.86 4.27 14.82
CA ARG A 136 14.63 5.39 15.75
C ARG A 136 14.53 6.73 15.03
N GLN A 137 15.42 7.01 14.08
CA GLN A 137 15.39 8.25 13.30
C GLN A 137 14.09 8.39 12.48
N LEU A 138 13.56 7.29 11.96
CA LEU A 138 12.29 7.26 11.25
C LEU A 138 11.11 7.55 12.21
N LEU A 139 11.04 6.84 13.33
CA LEU A 139 9.93 6.93 14.29
C LEU A 139 9.86 8.29 15.00
N TYR A 140 11.03 8.87 15.33
CA TYR A 140 11.15 10.14 16.05
C TYR A 140 11.48 11.32 15.13
N ASN A 141 11.21 11.19 13.82
CA ASN A 141 11.45 12.27 12.89
C ASN A 141 10.54 13.49 13.20
N PRO A 142 11.09 14.69 13.49
CA PRO A 142 10.28 15.85 13.86
C PRO A 142 9.27 16.28 12.80
N LYS A 143 9.60 16.11 11.50
CA LYS A 143 8.70 16.46 10.40
C LYS A 143 7.49 15.52 10.35
N LEU A 144 7.69 14.23 10.62
CA LEU A 144 6.62 13.23 10.64
C LEU A 144 5.71 13.41 11.86
N GLN A 145 6.30 13.73 13.02
CA GLN A 145 5.54 14.03 14.23
C GLN A 145 4.69 15.30 14.08
N ALA A 146 5.25 16.35 13.47
CA ALA A 146 4.53 17.60 13.21
C ALA A 146 3.43 17.45 12.15
N ALA A 147 3.60 16.54 11.19
CA ALA A 147 2.63 16.34 10.11
C ALA A 147 1.27 15.78 10.58
N CYS A 148 1.20 15.21 11.80
CA CYS A 148 -0.01 14.62 12.41
C CYS A 148 -0.93 13.95 11.35
N PRO A 149 -0.49 12.83 10.74
CA PRO A 149 -1.22 12.22 9.63
C PRO A 149 -2.56 11.68 10.16
N LEU A 150 -3.63 12.44 9.95
CA LEU A 150 -5.00 12.04 10.23
C LEU A 150 -5.72 11.80 8.90
N PRO A 151 -5.42 10.69 8.18
CA PRO A 151 -6.03 10.40 6.89
C PRO A 151 -7.54 10.19 6.97
N PHE A 152 -8.06 9.82 8.14
CA PHE A 152 -9.47 9.62 8.41
C PHE A 152 -9.76 9.82 9.91
N ASP A 153 -11.05 9.95 10.23
CA ASP A 153 -11.53 10.00 11.60
C ASP A 153 -11.47 8.58 12.21
N GLU A 154 -10.41 8.33 12.97
CA GLU A 154 -10.16 7.03 13.62
C GLU A 154 -11.24 6.67 14.64
N ALA A 155 -11.88 7.66 15.27
CA ALA A 155 -12.94 7.42 16.24
C ALA A 155 -14.19 6.88 15.52
N LYS A 156 -14.52 7.45 14.35
CA LYS A 156 -15.60 6.92 13.51
C LYS A 156 -15.32 5.51 13.01
N LEU A 157 -14.08 5.19 12.65
CA LEU A 157 -13.76 3.87 12.10
C LEU A 157 -13.64 2.76 13.16
N TRP A 158 -12.99 3.04 14.29
CA TRP A 158 -12.57 2.01 15.24
C TRP A 158 -13.30 2.04 16.59
N LYS A 159 -13.89 3.17 16.99
CA LYS A 159 -14.49 3.33 18.33
C LYS A 159 -16.00 3.09 18.38
N GLY A 160 -16.65 2.72 17.27
CA GLY A 160 -18.05 2.28 17.26
C GLY A 160 -18.23 0.83 17.75
N GLN A 161 -19.46 0.45 18.11
CA GLN A 161 -19.81 -0.92 18.54
C GLN A 161 -19.42 -2.01 17.52
N ARG A 162 -19.28 -1.64 16.23
CA ARG A 162 -18.90 -2.54 15.11
C ARG A 162 -17.39 -2.61 14.82
N GLY A 163 -16.55 -1.89 15.57
CA GLY A 163 -15.09 -1.84 15.32
C GLY A 163 -14.40 -3.21 15.30
N PRO A 164 -14.65 -4.12 16.27
CA PRO A 164 -14.07 -5.45 16.28
C PRO A 164 -14.48 -6.34 15.10
N GLU A 165 -15.76 -6.28 14.70
CA GLU A 165 -16.29 -7.01 13.54
C GLU A 165 -15.67 -6.50 12.24
N LEU A 166 -15.54 -5.18 12.10
CA LEU A 166 -14.91 -4.54 10.95
C LEU A 166 -13.44 -4.94 10.82
N LYS A 167 -12.70 -5.00 11.93
CA LYS A 167 -11.31 -5.48 11.95
C LYS A 167 -11.22 -6.91 11.41
N GLN A 168 -12.08 -7.82 11.89
CA GLN A 168 -12.09 -9.22 11.44
C GLN A 168 -12.45 -9.32 9.95
N LYS A 169 -13.44 -8.54 9.49
CA LYS A 169 -13.83 -8.50 8.07
C LYS A 169 -12.67 -8.04 7.18
N ILE A 170 -12.00 -6.95 7.54
CA ILE A 170 -10.83 -6.43 6.79
C ILE A 170 -9.71 -7.48 6.77
N GLN A 171 -9.41 -8.11 7.91
CA GLN A 171 -8.39 -9.17 7.99
C GLN A 171 -8.74 -10.36 7.09
N ALA A 172 -10.00 -10.78 7.05
CA ALA A 172 -10.47 -11.85 6.18
C ALA A 172 -10.35 -11.47 4.69
N GLN A 173 -10.73 -10.25 4.30
CA GLN A 173 -10.61 -9.77 2.93
C GLN A 173 -9.14 -9.73 2.47
N PHE A 174 -8.23 -9.20 3.28
CA PHE A 174 -6.79 -9.23 2.95
C PHE A 174 -6.23 -10.65 2.86
N LYS A 175 -6.73 -11.57 3.70
CA LYS A 175 -6.37 -12.99 3.62
C LYS A 175 -6.85 -13.60 2.30
N ASN A 176 -8.05 -13.28 1.82
CA ASN A 176 -8.56 -13.75 0.53
C ASN A 176 -7.74 -13.18 -0.63
N ILE A 177 -7.42 -11.89 -0.60
CA ILE A 177 -6.59 -11.23 -1.63
C ILE A 177 -5.23 -11.90 -1.77
N ARG A 178 -4.64 -12.39 -0.67
CA ARG A 178 -3.37 -13.13 -0.70
C ARG A 178 -3.45 -14.45 -1.50
N PHE A 179 -4.62 -15.05 -1.65
CA PHE A 179 -4.82 -16.33 -2.35
C PHE A 179 -5.30 -16.18 -3.80
N LEU A 180 -5.52 -14.95 -4.28
CA LEU A 180 -5.79 -14.64 -5.69
C LEU A 180 -4.51 -14.71 -6.53
#